data_AF-A0A2D4G848-F1
#
_entry.id   AF-A0A2D4G848-F1
#
_cell.length_a   1.000
_cell.length_b   1.000
_cell.length_c   1.000
_cell.angle_alpha   90.00
_cell.angle_beta   90.00
_cell.angle_gamma   90.00
#
_symmetry.space_group_name_H-M   'P 1'
#
loop_
_entity.id
_entity.type
_entity.pdbx_description
1 polymer ?
#
loop_
_entity_poly.entity_id
_entity_poly.type
_entity_poly.pdbx_seq_one_letter_code
_entity_poly.pdbx_strand_id
1 'polypeptide(L)'
;PVPDFLFEITYCKEINAKFEDTQAGRDLIYAFHGSRLENFHSIMHNGLQCHLNRTSLFGEGTYLTSDLSLALLYSPHSLGWQRSTMGPILSCVAVCEVIDHPDVKCQVKKKDSREIDRKRARVKNSEGGDVPQKYFVVTNNQLIRVKYLLIYSQRQHRRLPGQS
;
A
#
# COMPACT_ATOMS: atom_id res chain seq x y z
N PRO A 1 8.95 -0.31 -12.37
CA PRO A 1 9.27 0.97 -13.05
C PRO A 1 9.73 1.99 -11.99
N VAL A 2 10.57 2.95 -12.34
CA VAL A 2 10.89 4.08 -11.44
C VAL A 2 9.70 5.05 -11.48
N PRO A 3 9.20 5.56 -10.34
CA PRO A 3 8.13 6.54 -10.34
C PRO A 3 8.61 7.88 -10.94
N ASP A 4 7.72 8.57 -11.64
CA ASP A 4 8.00 9.91 -12.17
C ASP A 4 7.99 10.96 -11.06
N PHE A 5 7.17 10.75 -10.02
CA PHE A 5 7.14 11.59 -8.82
C PHE A 5 7.07 10.74 -7.55
N LEU A 6 7.76 11.22 -6.50
CA LEU A 6 7.73 10.66 -5.16
C LEU A 6 7.31 11.75 -4.18
N PHE A 7 6.29 11.47 -3.37
CA PHE A 7 5.84 12.36 -2.31
C PHE A 7 5.93 11.67 -0.96
N GLU A 8 6.30 12.42 0.08
CA GLU A 8 6.25 11.99 1.47
C GLU A 8 5.05 12.62 2.18
N ILE A 9 4.35 11.81 2.98
CA ILE A 9 3.28 12.30 3.85
C ILE A 9 3.89 12.69 5.20
N THR A 10 3.70 13.96 5.55
CA THR A 10 4.06 14.49 6.87
C THR A 10 2.80 14.62 7.72
N TYR A 11 2.73 13.86 8.80
CA TYR A 11 1.63 13.92 9.76
C TYR A 11 1.86 15.04 10.79
N CYS A 12 0.78 15.63 11.29
CA CYS A 12 0.87 16.57 12.40
C CYS A 12 1.37 15.87 13.68
N LYS A 13 1.89 16.65 14.63
CA LYS A 13 2.53 16.13 15.85
C LYS A 13 1.62 15.19 16.62
N GLU A 14 0.33 15.50 16.69
CA GLU A 14 -0.66 14.74 17.44
C GLU A 14 -0.91 13.36 16.82
N ILE A 15 -0.92 13.27 15.48
CA ILE A 15 -1.11 11.99 14.77
C ILE A 15 0.19 11.17 14.81
N ASN A 16 1.34 11.81 14.68
CA ASN A 16 2.64 11.15 14.81
C ASN A 16 2.80 10.52 16.20
N ALA A 17 2.56 11.29 17.27
CA ALA A 17 2.68 10.80 18.64
C ALA A 17 1.80 9.56 18.89
N LYS A 18 0.54 9.57 18.42
CA LYS A 18 -0.34 8.41 18.54
C LYS A 18 0.20 7.17 17.83
N PHE A 19 0.81 7.33 16.66
CA PHE A 19 1.40 6.21 15.93
C PHE A 19 2.66 5.70 16.64
N GLU A 20 3.51 6.59 17.14
CA GLU A 20 4.72 6.26 17.91
C GLU A 20 4.38 5.54 19.23
N ASP A 21 3.34 6.00 19.94
CA ASP A 21 2.80 5.35 21.13
C ASP A 21 2.31 3.93 20.81
N THR A 22 1.62 3.76 19.68
CA THR A 22 1.16 2.45 19.21
C THR A 22 2.31 1.55 18.78
N GLN A 23 3.35 2.13 18.16
CA GLN A 23 4.55 1.41 17.76
C GLN A 23 5.26 0.85 18.99
N ALA A 24 5.30 1.59 20.11
CA ALA A 24 5.84 1.13 21.39
C ALA A 24 7.23 0.47 21.26
N GLY A 25 8.10 1.04 20.40
CA GLY A 25 9.45 0.54 20.14
C GLY A 25 9.56 -0.70 19.26
N ARG A 26 8.44 -1.20 18.70
CA ARG A 26 8.45 -2.31 17.73
C ARG A 26 9.06 -1.88 16.39
N ASP A 27 9.57 -2.86 15.65
CA ASP A 27 10.09 -2.65 14.30
C ASP A 27 8.99 -2.21 13.33
N LEU A 28 9.39 -1.46 12.29
CA LEU A 28 8.53 -1.05 11.19
C LEU A 28 8.84 -1.87 9.93
N ILE A 29 7.79 -2.31 9.28
CA ILE A 29 7.80 -2.98 7.97
C ILE A 29 7.29 -1.97 6.94
N TYR A 30 8.01 -1.86 5.82
CA TYR A 30 7.56 -1.08 4.67
C TYR A 30 6.94 -2.01 3.63
N ALA A 31 5.72 -1.69 3.19
CA ALA A 31 5.01 -2.46 2.18
C ALA A 31 4.18 -1.55 1.27
N PHE A 32 3.90 -2.03 0.06
CA PHE A 32 3.15 -1.31 -0.96
C PHE A 32 1.67 -1.64 -0.91
N HIS A 33 0.84 -0.62 -1.12
CA HIS A 33 -0.59 -0.74 -1.34
C HIS A 33 -0.96 -0.16 -2.71
N GLY A 34 -1.50 -1.01 -3.58
CA GLY A 34 -2.02 -0.58 -4.87
C GLY A 34 -3.52 -0.31 -4.81
N SER A 35 -3.96 0.77 -5.44
CA SER A 35 -5.38 1.13 -5.52
C SER A 35 -5.64 1.99 -6.78
N ARG A 36 -6.90 2.07 -7.18
CA ARG A 36 -7.36 3.04 -8.19
C ARG A 36 -7.11 4.48 -7.71
N LEU A 37 -6.79 5.37 -8.65
CA LEU A 37 -6.35 6.75 -8.38
C LEU A 37 -7.39 7.55 -7.57
N GLU A 38 -8.67 7.40 -7.88
CA GLU A 38 -9.79 8.09 -7.22
C GLU A 38 -9.91 7.80 -5.72
N ASN A 39 -9.36 6.68 -5.25
CA ASN A 39 -9.39 6.33 -3.84
C ASN A 39 -8.35 7.11 -3.02
N PHE A 40 -7.29 7.64 -3.66
CA PHE A 40 -6.16 8.23 -2.94
C PHE A 40 -6.51 9.50 -2.18
N HIS A 41 -7.51 10.27 -2.63
CA HIS A 41 -8.03 11.38 -1.84
C HIS A 41 -8.52 10.90 -0.47
N SER A 42 -9.36 9.85 -0.44
CA SER A 42 -9.86 9.28 0.82
C SER A 42 -8.73 8.63 1.63
N ILE A 43 -7.84 7.87 0.98
CA ILE A 43 -6.72 7.19 1.65
C ILE A 43 -5.80 8.19 2.38
N MET A 44 -5.50 9.34 1.77
CA MET A 44 -4.64 10.36 2.37
C MET A 44 -5.28 11.01 3.60
N HIS A 45 -6.58 11.29 3.56
CA HIS A 45 -7.26 12.03 4.62
C HIS A 45 -7.86 11.15 5.71
N ASN A 46 -8.27 9.93 5.37
CA ASN A 46 -8.97 9.01 6.26
C ASN A 46 -8.14 7.75 6.57
N GLY A 47 -6.98 7.58 5.96
CA GLY A 47 -6.18 6.36 6.08
C GLY A 47 -6.75 5.18 5.28
N LEU A 48 -6.06 4.04 5.36
CA LEU A 48 -6.49 2.79 4.74
C LEU A 48 -7.57 2.14 5.61
N GLN A 49 -8.79 2.11 5.11
CA GLN A 49 -9.96 1.61 5.84
C GLN A 49 -10.10 0.10 5.69
N CYS A 50 -9.59 -0.69 6.64
CA CYS A 50 -9.58 -2.17 6.58
C CYS A 50 -10.95 -2.79 6.29
N HIS A 51 -12.04 -2.18 6.80
CA HIS A 51 -13.40 -2.70 6.68
C HIS A 51 -14.07 -2.52 5.31
N LEU A 52 -13.45 -1.75 4.40
CA LEU A 52 -13.98 -1.59 3.04
C LEU A 52 -13.54 -2.72 2.10
N ASN A 53 -12.61 -3.59 2.55
CA ASN A 53 -12.11 -4.73 1.78
C ASN A 53 -12.82 -6.03 2.17
N ARG A 54 -14.16 -6.08 2.03
CA ARG A 54 -14.97 -7.24 2.44
C ARG A 54 -14.88 -8.45 1.52
N THR A 55 -14.35 -8.30 0.30
CA THR A 55 -14.31 -9.35 -0.73
C THR A 55 -12.88 -9.72 -1.08
N SER A 56 -12.21 -10.43 -0.19
CA SER A 56 -10.85 -10.91 -0.42
C SER A 56 -10.69 -12.35 0.01
N LEU A 57 -10.01 -13.12 -0.86
CA LEU A 57 -9.79 -14.55 -0.73
C LEU A 57 -9.15 -14.97 0.61
N PHE A 58 -8.41 -14.06 1.25
CA PHE A 58 -7.70 -14.33 2.51
C PHE A 58 -8.33 -13.66 3.74
N GLY A 59 -9.58 -13.18 3.67
CA GLY A 59 -10.30 -12.55 4.79
C GLY A 59 -10.16 -11.03 4.88
N GLU A 60 -10.96 -10.41 5.76
CA GLU A 60 -11.06 -8.95 5.87
C GLU A 60 -9.74 -8.29 6.32
N GLY A 61 -9.37 -7.18 5.66
CA GLY A 61 -8.21 -6.38 6.04
C GLY A 61 -7.64 -5.54 4.91
N THR A 62 -6.64 -4.73 5.23
CA THR A 62 -5.84 -4.01 4.24
C THR A 62 -4.75 -4.91 3.68
N TYR A 63 -4.78 -5.12 2.37
CA TYR A 63 -3.79 -5.91 1.64
C TYR A 63 -2.62 -5.05 1.20
N LEU A 64 -1.43 -5.51 1.56
CA LEU A 64 -0.16 -4.92 1.17
C LEU A 64 0.74 -5.98 0.56
N THR A 65 1.81 -5.55 -0.10
CA THR A 65 2.83 -6.44 -0.64
C THR A 65 4.23 -5.85 -0.50
N SER A 66 5.24 -6.70 -0.33
CA SER A 66 6.65 -6.29 -0.43
C SER A 66 7.14 -6.13 -1.87
N ASP A 67 6.33 -6.51 -2.86
CA ASP A 67 6.69 -6.46 -4.28
C ASP A 67 5.92 -5.35 -5.00
N LEU A 68 6.64 -4.28 -5.36
CA LEU A 68 6.08 -3.14 -6.08
C LEU A 68 5.37 -3.56 -7.38
N SER A 69 5.90 -4.57 -8.09
CA SER A 69 5.33 -5.01 -9.37
C SER A 69 3.92 -5.56 -9.19
N LEU A 70 3.66 -6.18 -8.02
CA LEU A 70 2.36 -6.73 -7.66
C LEU A 70 1.38 -5.62 -7.26
N ALA A 71 1.84 -4.62 -6.49
CA ALA A 71 1.02 -3.44 -6.16
C ALA A 71 0.60 -2.64 -7.41
N LEU A 72 1.47 -2.58 -8.43
CA LEU A 72 1.16 -1.92 -9.69
C LEU A 72 0.01 -2.58 -10.46
N LEU A 73 -0.21 -3.90 -10.32
CA LEU A 73 -1.36 -4.59 -10.93
C LEU A 73 -2.70 -4.05 -10.40
N TYR A 74 -2.71 -3.57 -9.15
CA TYR A 74 -3.88 -2.97 -8.50
C TYR A 74 -3.96 -1.45 -8.65
N SER A 75 -3.02 -0.85 -9.39
CA SER A 75 -2.89 0.61 -9.56
C SER A 75 -2.98 1.01 -11.02
N PRO A 76 -4.13 0.80 -11.69
CA PRO A 76 -4.27 1.13 -13.10
C PRO A 76 -4.15 2.64 -13.33
N HIS A 77 -3.60 3.01 -14.49
CA HIS A 77 -3.63 4.39 -14.94
C HIS A 77 -5.07 4.87 -15.09
N SER A 78 -5.38 6.03 -14.51
CA SER A 78 -6.71 6.60 -14.46
C SER A 78 -6.65 8.10 -14.76
N LEU A 79 -7.77 8.67 -15.18
CA LEU A 79 -7.88 10.10 -15.45
C LEU A 79 -7.77 10.88 -14.14
N GLY A 80 -6.79 11.77 -14.05
CA GLY A 80 -6.63 12.74 -12.98
C GLY A 80 -7.12 14.13 -13.41
N TRP A 81 -6.44 15.17 -12.93
CA TRP A 81 -6.75 16.55 -13.33
C TRP A 81 -6.15 16.88 -14.69
N GLN A 82 -7.00 17.30 -15.64
CA GLN A 82 -6.60 17.62 -17.02
C GLN A 82 -5.47 18.65 -17.13
N ARG A 83 -5.38 19.59 -16.20
CA ARG A 83 -4.37 20.66 -16.19
C ARG A 83 -3.24 20.40 -15.19
N SER A 84 -3.12 19.17 -14.70
CA SER A 84 -2.04 18.78 -13.79
C SER A 84 -0.68 18.90 -14.46
N THR A 85 0.29 19.46 -13.73
CA THR A 85 1.70 19.50 -14.15
C THR A 85 2.33 18.11 -14.21
N MET A 86 1.76 17.13 -13.51
CA MET A 86 2.18 15.71 -13.56
C MET A 86 1.59 14.97 -14.76
N GLY A 87 0.73 15.62 -15.57
CA GLY A 87 -0.01 15.00 -16.66
C GLY A 87 -1.42 14.53 -16.25
N PRO A 88 -2.31 14.32 -17.22
CA PRO A 88 -3.74 14.08 -16.97
C PRO A 88 -4.08 12.62 -16.68
N ILE A 89 -3.16 11.68 -16.89
CA ILE A 89 -3.38 10.25 -16.68
C ILE A 89 -2.29 9.71 -15.76
N LEU A 90 -2.68 9.24 -14.57
CA LEU A 90 -1.78 8.88 -13.49
C LEU A 90 -2.10 7.50 -12.93
N SER A 91 -1.07 6.79 -12.49
CA SER A 91 -1.17 5.65 -11.57
C SER A 91 -0.49 6.03 -10.25
N CYS A 92 -1.00 5.51 -9.13
CA CYS A 92 -0.51 5.83 -7.80
C CYS A 92 -0.39 4.55 -6.96
N VAL A 93 0.75 4.40 -6.27
CA VAL A 93 1.00 3.33 -5.28
C VAL A 93 1.34 3.99 -3.94
N ALA A 94 0.69 3.56 -2.86
CA ALA A 94 1.07 3.96 -1.52
C ALA A 94 2.22 3.09 -0.99
N VAL A 95 3.19 3.70 -0.32
CA VAL A 95 4.15 3.01 0.55
C VAL A 95 3.70 3.22 1.99
N CYS A 96 3.48 2.13 2.70
CA CYS A 96 2.94 2.12 4.04
C CYS A 96 4.01 1.74 5.06
N GLU A 97 4.03 2.46 6.19
CA GLU A 97 4.67 1.99 7.41
C GLU A 97 3.69 1.09 8.16
N VAL A 98 4.15 -0.10 8.51
CA VAL A 98 3.38 -1.12 9.23
C VAL A 98 4.14 -1.50 10.49
N ILE A 99 3.49 -1.43 11.65
CA ILE A 99 4.08 -1.86 12.92
C ILE A 99 4.15 -3.38 12.94
N ASP A 100 5.33 -3.97 13.22
CA ASP A 100 5.48 -5.42 13.30
C ASP A 100 4.77 -5.97 14.56
N HIS A 101 3.52 -6.37 14.35
CA HIS A 101 2.58 -6.75 15.40
C HIS A 101 1.91 -8.11 15.08
N PRO A 102 1.51 -8.90 16.09
CA PRO A 102 0.79 -10.17 15.87
C PRO A 102 -0.49 -10.08 15.02
N ASP A 103 -1.11 -8.90 14.93
CA ASP A 103 -2.30 -8.65 14.11
C ASP A 103 -1.98 -8.42 12.63
N VAL A 104 -0.71 -8.27 12.27
CA VAL A 104 -0.27 -8.24 10.87
C VAL A 104 -0.05 -9.68 10.41
N LYS A 105 -0.88 -10.14 9.47
CA LYS A 105 -0.79 -11.50 8.93
C LYS A 105 0.14 -11.53 7.73
N CYS A 106 1.17 -12.38 7.81
CA CYS A 106 2.22 -12.48 6.82
C CYS A 106 3.01 -13.78 6.99
N GLN A 107 3.74 -14.17 5.95
CA GLN A 107 4.72 -15.26 5.99
C GLN A 107 6.10 -14.65 5.84
N VAL A 108 6.70 -14.23 6.95
CA VAL A 108 8.05 -13.63 6.95
C VAL A 108 9.09 -14.74 7.04
N LYS A 109 10.17 -14.64 6.27
CA LYS A 109 11.37 -15.46 6.53
C LYS A 109 12.00 -14.96 7.82
N LYS A 110 12.31 -15.87 8.75
CA LYS A 110 13.04 -15.47 9.97
C LYS A 110 14.37 -14.84 9.56
N LYS A 111 14.74 -13.75 10.23
CA LYS A 111 16.11 -13.21 10.17
C LYS A 111 17.05 -14.38 10.54
N ASP A 112 17.99 -14.68 9.64
CA ASP A 112 19.00 -15.73 9.79
C ASP A 112 18.56 -17.20 9.67
N SER A 113 17.35 -17.49 9.15
CA SER A 113 17.00 -18.87 8.79
C SER A 113 16.22 -18.99 7.47
N ARG A 114 16.36 -20.14 6.80
CA ARG A 114 15.55 -20.46 5.61
C ARG A 114 14.11 -20.85 5.97
N GLU A 115 13.78 -20.91 7.25
CA GLU A 115 12.45 -21.28 7.72
C GLU A 115 11.50 -20.08 7.64
N ILE A 116 10.32 -20.35 7.09
CA ILE A 116 9.22 -19.39 7.02
C ILE A 116 8.50 -19.42 8.36
N ASP A 117 8.39 -18.28 9.05
CA ASP A 117 7.54 -18.20 10.22
C ASP A 117 6.07 -18.17 9.79
N ARG A 118 5.40 -19.31 9.98
CA ARG A 118 3.98 -19.49 9.62
C ARG A 118 3.02 -19.11 10.75
N LYS A 119 3.52 -18.67 11.91
CA LYS A 119 2.67 -18.35 13.07
C LYS A 119 1.62 -17.27 12.77
N ARG A 120 1.91 -16.38 11.82
CA ARG A 120 1.02 -15.29 11.38
C ARG A 120 0.49 -15.48 9.96
N ALA A 121 0.58 -16.68 9.39
CA ALA A 121 0.27 -16.92 7.98
C ALA A 121 -1.23 -16.83 7.65
N ARG A 122 -2.13 -16.98 8.64
CA ARG A 122 -3.56 -17.14 8.40
C ARG A 122 -4.40 -16.06 9.09
N VAL A 123 -5.31 -15.46 8.31
CA VAL A 123 -6.38 -14.59 8.82
C VAL A 123 -7.54 -15.49 9.30
N LYS A 124 -8.25 -15.07 10.34
CA LYS A 124 -9.48 -15.76 10.78
C LYS A 124 -10.49 -15.76 9.62
N ASN A 125 -11.09 -16.91 9.32
CA ASN A 125 -12.05 -17.12 8.23
C ASN A 125 -11.50 -16.99 6.79
N SER A 126 -10.19 -17.15 6.59
CA SER A 126 -9.62 -17.22 5.23
C SER A 126 -10.13 -18.46 4.47
N GLU A 127 -10.84 -18.25 3.36
CA GLU A 127 -11.28 -19.33 2.45
C GLU A 127 -10.15 -19.82 1.54
N GLY A 128 -9.22 -18.95 1.17
CA GLY A 128 -8.09 -19.27 0.28
C GLY A 128 -6.84 -19.83 0.98
N GLY A 129 -6.91 -20.13 2.27
CA GLY A 129 -5.78 -20.68 3.02
C GLY A 129 -4.83 -19.61 3.56
N ASP A 130 -3.53 -19.84 3.46
CA ASP A 130 -2.52 -18.94 4.04
C ASP A 130 -2.23 -17.74 3.12
N VAL A 131 -1.95 -16.58 3.71
CA VAL A 131 -1.54 -15.35 3.01
C VAL A 131 -0.22 -15.62 2.28
N PRO A 132 -0.11 -15.41 0.96
CA PRO A 132 1.12 -15.74 0.23
C PRO A 132 2.33 -14.92 0.70
N GLN A 133 3.56 -15.44 0.51
CA GLN A 133 4.80 -14.85 1.09
C GLN A 133 5.05 -13.37 0.81
N LYS A 134 4.60 -12.87 -0.34
CA LYS A 134 4.80 -11.47 -0.72
C LYS A 134 3.72 -10.54 -0.18
N TYR A 135 2.69 -11.05 0.50
CA TYR A 135 1.56 -10.28 0.98
C TYR A 135 1.57 -10.10 2.50
N PHE A 136 0.99 -8.98 2.91
CA PHE A 136 0.65 -8.69 4.30
C PHE A 136 -0.83 -8.34 4.35
N VAL A 137 -1.53 -8.83 5.37
CA VAL A 137 -2.90 -8.42 5.68
C VAL A 137 -2.91 -7.77 7.05
N VAL A 138 -3.23 -6.48 7.08
CA VAL A 138 -3.37 -5.72 8.31
C VAL A 138 -4.85 -5.62 8.65
N THR A 139 -5.25 -6.07 9.85
CA THR A 139 -6.66 -6.04 10.28
C THR A 139 -6.97 -4.91 11.25
N ASN A 140 -5.96 -4.18 11.73
CA ASN A 140 -6.12 -3.04 12.62
C ASN A 140 -5.52 -1.78 11.98
N ASN A 141 -6.37 -0.79 11.69
CA ASN A 141 -5.99 0.48 11.06
C ASN A 141 -4.92 1.27 11.85
N GLN A 142 -4.81 1.06 13.17
CA GLN A 142 -3.81 1.76 13.99
C GLN A 142 -2.38 1.25 13.77
N LEU A 143 -2.23 0.07 13.15
CA LEU A 143 -0.93 -0.56 12.90
C LEU A 143 -0.31 -0.15 11.56
N ILE A 144 -0.98 0.73 10.80
CA ILE A 144 -0.58 1.09 9.46
C ILE A 144 -0.82 2.58 9.19
N ARG A 145 0.12 3.22 8.50
CA ARG A 145 -0.09 4.54 7.91
C ARG A 145 0.59 4.64 6.56
N VAL A 146 0.13 5.56 5.71
CA VAL A 146 0.78 5.83 4.42
C VAL A 146 1.93 6.80 4.66
N LYS A 147 3.14 6.43 4.23
CA LYS A 147 4.32 7.26 4.40
C LYS A 147 4.76 7.94 3.10
N TYR A 148 4.64 7.24 1.97
CA TYR A 148 4.98 7.81 0.67
C TYR A 148 3.94 7.49 -0.41
N LEU A 149 3.93 8.29 -1.47
CA LEU A 149 3.16 8.06 -2.69
C LEU A 149 4.11 7.99 -3.88
N LEU A 150 4.01 6.92 -4.64
CA LEU A 150 4.73 6.72 -5.91
C LEU A 150 3.76 7.03 -7.05
N ILE A 151 4.04 8.08 -7.82
CA ILE A 151 3.19 8.50 -8.94
C ILE A 151 3.88 8.15 -10.26
N TYR A 152 3.12 7.49 -11.14
CA TYR A 152 3.53 7.16 -12.49
C TYR A 152 2.66 7.94 -13.46
N SER A 153 3.29 8.77 -14.29
CA SER A 153 2.59 9.54 -15.30
C SER A 153 2.58 8.76 -16.60
N GLN A 154 1.41 8.56 -17.18
CA GLN A 154 1.35 8.02 -18.53
C GLN A 154 1.88 9.09 -19.49
N ARG A 155 3.11 8.89 -19.96
CA ARG A 155 3.68 9.71 -21.02
C ARG A 155 2.73 9.62 -22.22
N GLN A 156 2.03 10.72 -22.49
CA GLN A 156 1.40 10.87 -23.79
C GLN A 156 2.55 10.90 -24.79
N HIS A 157 2.62 9.90 -25.67
CA HIS A 157 3.34 10.12 -26.92
C HIS A 157 2.72 11.38 -27.51
N ARG A 158 3.45 12.50 -27.47
CA ARG A 158 3.11 13.67 -28.28
C ARG A 158 3.01 13.11 -29.70
N ARG A 159 1.81 13.02 -30.25
CA ARG A 159 1.67 13.02 -31.70
C ARG A 159 2.34 14.33 -32.13
N LEU A 160 3.47 14.21 -32.81
CA LEU A 160 4.08 15.35 -33.47
C LEU A 160 2.97 16.00 -34.32
N PRO A 161 2.71 17.31 -34.18
CA PRO A 161 1.82 17.98 -35.11
C PRO A 161 2.48 17.90 -36.48
N GLY A 162 1.93 17.09 -37.40
CA GLY A 162 2.47 16.97 -38.77
C GLY A 162 2.49 15.59 -39.41
N GLN A 163 1.82 14.56 -38.89
CA GLN A 163 1.52 13.38 -39.71
C GLN A 163 0.03 13.39 -40.06
N SER A 164 -0.24 14.09 -41.17
CA SER A 164 -1.43 13.94 -42.02
C SER A 164 -1.44 12.57 -42.68
#